data_AF-A0A4P8RYU1-F1
#
_entry.id   AF-A0A4P8RYU1-F1
#
_cell.length_a   1.000
_cell.length_b   1.000
_cell.length_c   1.000
_cell.angle_alpha   90.00
_cell.angle_beta   90.00
_cell.angle_gamma   90.00
#
_symmetry.space_group_name_H-M   'P 1'
#
loop_
_entity.id
_entity.type
_entity.pdbx_description
1 polymer ?
#
loop_
_entity_poly.entity_id
_entity_poly.type
_entity_poly.pdbx_seq_one_letter_code
_entity_poly.pdbx_strand_id
1 'polypeptide(L)' 'MEKGYSSHTLTLSYSPKDVQINIILLDRIATEKEQGILKSIFLEIIKENNLDPNIFTLKVSDEKDEKNKNGGTS' A
#
# COMPACT_ATOMS: atom_id res chain seq x y z
N MET A 1 17.66 -9.84 -10.70
CA MET A 1 17.27 -9.74 -9.28
C MET A 1 15.80 -9.37 -9.25
N GLU A 2 14.92 -10.35 -9.06
CA GLU A 2 13.49 -10.11 -8.87
C GLU A 2 13.30 -9.35 -7.56
N LYS A 3 12.72 -8.15 -7.62
CA LYS A 3 12.38 -7.35 -6.43
C LYS A 3 11.12 -7.93 -5.77
N GLY A 4 11.20 -9.19 -5.34
CA GLY A 4 10.09 -9.91 -4.72
C GLY A 4 9.85 -9.39 -3.31
N TYR A 5 8.85 -8.53 -3.15
CA TYR A 5 8.26 -8.22 -1.85
C TYR A 5 7.17 -9.25 -1.54
N SER A 6 7.30 -9.97 -0.43
CA SER A 6 6.20 -10.79 0.11
C SER A 6 5.19 -9.87 0.80
N SER A 7 4.22 -9.34 0.06
CA SER A 7 3.03 -8.67 0.63
C SER A 7 1.87 -9.66 0.66
N HIS A 8 1.14 -9.75 1.77
CA HIS A 8 0.08 -10.75 1.97
C HIS A 8 -1.33 -10.17 1.95
N THR A 9 -1.49 -8.85 1.94
CA THR A 9 -2.83 -8.23 1.89
C THR A 9 -2.79 -6.94 1.08
N LEU A 10 -3.49 -6.94 -0.06
CA LEU A 10 -3.86 -5.75 -0.82
C LEU A 10 -5.34 -5.47 -0.53
N THR A 11 -5.64 -4.45 0.25
CA THR A 11 -7.04 -4.06 0.50
C THR A 11 -7.40 -2.91 -0.44
N LEU A 12 -8.36 -3.14 -1.33
CA LEU A 12 -8.97 -2.14 -2.20
C LEU A 12 -10.28 -1.66 -1.57
N SER A 13 -10.34 -0.39 -1.19
CA SER A 13 -11.58 0.28 -0.81
C SER A 13 -12.03 1.16 -1.97
N TYR A 14 -13.18 0.83 -2.57
CA TYR A 14 -13.73 1.60 -3.69
C TYR A 14 -14.73 2.65 -3.19
N SER A 15 -14.41 3.93 -3.43
CA SER A 15 -15.38 5.02 -3.53
C SER A 15 -15.43 5.46 -5.00
N PRO A 16 -16.59 5.87 -5.56
CA PRO A 16 -16.70 6.29 -6.97
C PRO A 16 -15.75 7.42 -7.40
N LYS A 17 -15.08 8.07 -6.44
CA LYS A 17 -14.17 9.21 -6.65
C LYS A 17 -12.75 8.98 -6.13
N ASP A 18 -12.49 7.91 -5.39
CA ASP A 18 -11.21 7.66 -4.73
C ASP A 18 -11.02 6.15 -4.47
N VAL A 19 -9.94 5.59 -5.00
CA VAL A 19 -9.51 4.22 -4.76
C VAL A 19 -8.39 4.25 -3.74
N GLN A 20 -8.68 3.79 -2.52
CA GLN A 20 -7.64 3.65 -1.50
C GLN A 20 -7.04 2.25 -1.54
N ILE A 21 -5.71 2.21 -1.66
CA ILE A 21 -4.92 0.98 -1.63
C ILE A 21 -4.07 1.00 -0.37
N ASN A 22 -4.25 0.00 0.48
CA ASN A 22 -3.42 -0.20 1.66
C ASN A 22 -2.51 -1.42 1.44
N ILE A 23 -1.19 -1.21 1.47
CA ILE A 23 -0.18 -2.27 1.45
C ILE A 23 0.32 -2.47 2.88
N ILE A 24 0.08 -3.67 3.41
CA ILE A 24 0.59 -4.06 4.73
C ILE A 24 1.82 -4.95 4.53
N LEU A 25 2.95 -4.50 5.08
CA LEU A 25 4.19 -5.27 5.11
C LEU A 25 4.18 -6.22 6.30
N LEU A 26 4.21 -7.53 6.02
CA LEU A 26 4.37 -8.55 7.04
C LEU A 26 5.84 -8.74 7.39
N ASP A 27 6.12 -8.94 8.68
CA ASP A 27 7.45 -9.19 9.24
C ASP A 27 8.53 -8.17 8.85
N ARG A 28 8.11 -6.98 8.40
CA ARG A 28 9.00 -5.90 7.98
C ARG A 28 8.45 -4.56 8.44
N ILE A 29 9.37 -3.67 8.79
CA ILE A 29 9.05 -2.28 9.15
C ILE A 29 8.84 -1.48 7.87
N ALA A 30 7.75 -0.73 7.80
CA ALA A 30 7.45 0.19 6.69
C ALA A 30 8.30 1.47 6.79
N THR A 31 9.62 1.33 6.71
CA THR A 31 10.56 2.47 6.72
C THR A 31 10.29 3.41 5.54
N GLU A 32 10.69 4.68 5.63
CA GLU A 32 10.52 5.66 4.55
C GLU A 32 11.10 5.17 3.21
N LYS A 33 12.22 4.43 3.27
CA LYS A 33 12.84 3.80 2.10
C LYS A 33 11.92 2.75 1.47
N GLU A 34 11.36 1.85 2.26
CA GLU A 34 10.44 0.81 1.78
C GLU A 34 9.15 1.42 1.21
N GLN A 35 8.60 2.43 1.90
CA GLN A 35 7.45 3.18 1.40
C GLN A 35 7.75 3.86 0.06
N GLY A 36 8.93 4.45 -0.10
CA GLY A 36 9.37 5.08 -1.35
C GLY A 36 9.48 4.09 -2.50
N ILE A 37 10.06 2.91 -2.26
CA ILE A 37 10.17 1.86 -3.27
C ILE A 37 8.78 1.39 -3.72
N LEU A 38 7.88 1.11 -2.78
CA LEU A 38 6.52 0.63 -3.09
C LEU A 38 5.68 1.70 -3.80
N LYS A 39 5.80 2.97 -3.40
CA LYS A 39 5.17 4.09 -4.11
C LYS A 39 5.68 4.22 -5.54
N SER A 40 6.99 4.06 -5.75
CA SER A 40 7.58 4.09 -7.09
C SER A 40 7.04 2.96 -7.97
N ILE A 41 7.01 1.73 -7.45
CA ILE A 41 6.46 0.56 -8.18
C ILE A 41 4.99 0.79 -8.54
N PHE A 42 4.21 1.30 -7.59
CA PHE A 42 2.79 1.59 -7.81
C PHE A 42 2.55 2.64 -8.90
N LEU A 43 3.31 3.74 -8.89
CA LEU A 43 3.23 4.77 -9.93
C LEU A 43 3.64 4.23 -11.31
N GLU A 44 4.62 3.33 -11.35
CA GLU A 44 5.04 2.65 -12.58
C GLU A 44 3.89 1.83 -13.17
N ILE A 45 3.21 1.03 -12.32
CA ILE A 45 2.03 0.24 -12.71
C ILE A 45 0.89 1.14 -13.23
N ILE A 46 0.59 2.25 -12.53
CA ILE A 46 -0.43 3.22 -12.99
C ILE A 46 -0.09 3.73 -14.39
N LYS A 47 1.17 4.13 -14.59
CA LYS A 47 1.64 4.71 -15.84
C LYS A 47 1.61 3.71 -16.99
N GLU A 48 2.05 2.47 -16.75
CA GLU A 48 2.04 1.40 -17.76
C GLU A 48 0.62 1.04 -18.22
N ASN A 49 -0.36 1.18 -17.33
CA ASN A 49 -1.77 0.87 -17.62
C ASN A 49 -2.59 2.10 -18.05
N ASN A 50 -1.95 3.27 -18.23
CA ASN A 50 -2.61 4.53 -18.60
C ASN A 50 -3.77 4.91 -17.66
N LEU A 51 -3.60 4.66 -16.36
CA LEU A 51 -4.57 5.02 -15.32
C LEU A 51 -4.31 6.45 -14.80
N ASP A 52 -5.35 7.15 -14.35
CA ASP A 52 -5.18 8.46 -13.70
C ASP A 52 -4.58 8.28 -12.30
N PRO A 53 -3.38 8.79 -11.99
CA PRO A 53 -2.80 8.65 -10.65
C PRO A 53 -3.61 9.39 -9.57
N ASN A 54 -4.41 10.40 -9.95
CA ASN A 54 -5.09 11.26 -8.98
C ASN A 54 -6.29 10.58 -8.30
N ILE A 55 -6.78 9.46 -8.85
CA ILE A 55 -7.88 8.70 -8.25
C ILE A 55 -7.38 7.67 -7.23
N PHE A 56 -6.06 7.52 -7.07
CA PHE A 56 -5.49 6.51 -6.17
C PHE A 56 -4.80 7.14 -4.98
N THR A 57 -5.18 6.68 -3.79
CA THR A 57 -4.46 6.97 -2.55
C THR A 57 -3.74 5.71 -2.07
N LEU A 58 -2.40 5.70 -2.11
CA LEU A 58 -1.59 4.59 -1.63
C LEU A 58 -1.11 4.84 -0.20
N LYS A 59 -1.43 3.91 0.70
CA LYS A 59 -0.91 3.84 2.06
C LYS A 59 -0.06 2.59 2.23
N VAL A 60 1.12 2.74 2.81
CA VAL A 60 2.00 1.63 3.16
C VAL A 60 2.12 1.62 4.68
N SER A 61 1.95 0.47 5.30
CA SER A 61 1.96 0.29 6.75
C SER A 61 2.65 -1.03 7.09
N ASP A 62 3.19 -1.13 8.31
CA ASP A 62 3.58 -2.43 8.86
C ASP A 62 2.45 -3.04 9.69
N GLU A 63 2.61 -4.31 10.04
CA GLU A 63 1.63 -5.07 10.82
C GLU A 63 1.29 -4.43 12.17
N LYS A 64 2.25 -3.75 12.83
CA LYS A 64 1.99 -3.08 14.12
C LYS A 64 1.10 -1.85 13.94
N ASP A 65 1.36 -1.09 12.88
CA ASP A 65 0.59 0.10 12.51
C ASP A 65 -0.86 -0.20 12.13
N GLU A 66 -1.14 -1.40 11.63
CA GLU A 66 -2.49 -1.89 11.33
C GLU A 66 -3.21 -2.37 12.60
N LYS A 67 -2.54 -3.17 13.45
CA LYS A 67 -3.09 -3.65 14.73
C LYS A 67 -3.54 -2.49 15.63
N ASN A 68 -2.83 -1.37 15.62
CA ASN A 68 -3.18 -0.19 16.42
C ASN A 68 -4.40 0.59 15.89
N LYS A 69 -4.82 0.38 14.63
CA LYS A 69 -6.04 1.00 14.06
C LYS A 69 -7.30 0.18 14.29
N ASN A 70 -7.14 -1.13 14.46
CA ASN A 70 -8.24 -2.06 14.77
C ASN A 70 -8.34 -2.40 16.28
N GLY A 71 -7.42 -1.89 17.11
CA GLY A 71 -7.37 -2.08 18.56
C GLY A 71 -8.38 -1.27 19.39
N GLY A 72 -9.48 -0.82 18.78
CA GLY A 72 -10.69 -0.45 19.50
C GLY A 72 -11.55 -1.69 19.73
N THR A 73 -11.11 -2.63 20.57
CA THR A 73 -11.97 -3.57 21.28
C THR A 73 -11.19 -4.18 22.45
N SER A 74 -11.61 -3.77 23.64
CA SER A 74 -11.53 -4.39 24.98
C SER A 74 -10.19 -4.92 25.50
#